data_AF-A0A4Y3HRN8-F1
#
_entry.id   AF-A0A4Y3HRN8-F1
#
_cell.length_a   1.000
_cell.length_b   1.000
_cell.length_c   1.000
_cell.angle_alpha   90.00
_cell.angle_beta   90.00
_cell.angle_gamma   90.00
#
_symmetry.space_group_name_H-M   'P 1'
#
loop_
_entity.id
_entity.type
_entity.pdbx_description
1 polymer ?
#
loop_
_entity_poly.entity_id
_entity_poly.type
_entity_poly.pdbx_seq_one_letter_code
_entity_poly.pdbx_strand_id
1 'polypeptide(L)' 'MFWGGVGSIGEDASELTDDLLTTFGAGLRYRLKGRITLRADLGFSEDETLLYFNVNEVF' A
#
# COMPACT_ATOMS: atom_id res chain seq x y z
N MET A 1 -2.83 4.58 10.75
CA MET A 1 -1.39 4.38 10.46
C MET A 1 -1.08 5.12 9.18
N PHE A 2 0.05 5.82 9.09
CA PHE A 2 0.51 6.41 7.83
C PHE A 2 1.61 5.52 7.26
N TRP A 3 1.68 5.42 5.93
CA TRP A 3 2.69 4.63 5.24
C TRP A 3 3.18 5.37 4.00
N GLY A 4 4.40 5.03 3.57
CA GLY A 4 5.00 5.51 2.34
C GLY A 4 5.86 4.40 1.73
N GLY A 5 5.95 4.40 0.41
CA GLY A 5 6.73 3.44 -0.37
C GLY A 5 7.40 4.13 -1.54
N VAL A 6 8.60 3.68 -1.87
CA VAL A 6 9.33 4.07 -3.08
C VAL A 6 9.73 2.79 -3.80
N GLY A 7 9.58 2.76 -5.12
CA GLY A 7 9.98 1.65 -5.98
C GLY A 7 10.38 2.15 -7.36
N SER A 8 10.86 1.26 -8.21
CA SER A 8 11.18 1.55 -9.60
C SER A 8 11.01 0.31 -10.46
N ILE A 9 10.98 0.50 -11.76
CA ILE A 9 10.93 -0.55 -12.76
C ILE A 9 11.88 -0.17 -13.90
N GLY A 10 12.63 -1.14 -14.41
CA GLY A 10 13.61 -0.95 -15.49
C GLY A 10 14.04 -2.30 -16.05
N GLU A 11 14.52 -2.32 -17.29
CA GLU A 11 14.99 -3.55 -17.96
C GLU A 11 16.39 -3.94 -17.44
N ASP A 12 17.19 -2.94 -17.09
CA ASP A 12 18.54 -3.10 -16.55
C ASP A 12 18.70 -2.46 -15.16
N ALA A 13 19.68 -2.93 -14.39
CA ALA A 13 19.93 -2.44 -13.03
C ALA A 13 20.27 -0.94 -12.96
N SER A 14 20.81 -0.37 -14.05
CA SER A 14 21.11 1.05 -14.15
C SER A 14 19.86 1.92 -14.30
N GLU A 15 18.79 1.40 -14.89
CA GLU A 15 17.54 2.14 -15.14
C GLU A 15 16.66 2.23 -13.89
N LEU A 16 16.92 1.39 -12.88
CA LEU A 16 16.15 1.35 -11.63
C LEU A 16 16.25 2.64 -10.79
N THR A 17 17.16 3.55 -11.12
CA THR A 17 17.30 4.84 -10.44
C THR A 17 16.74 6.01 -11.23
N ASP A 18 16.36 5.80 -12.49
CA ASP A 18 15.96 6.88 -13.39
C ASP A 18 14.52 7.33 -13.12
N ASP A 19 13.62 6.37 -12.92
CA ASP A 19 12.21 6.63 -12.62
C ASP A 19 11.80 5.98 -11.28
N LEU A 20 11.64 6.83 -10.26
CA LEU A 20 11.20 6.41 -8.92
C LEU A 20 9.70 6.61 -8.75
N LEU A 21 8.98 5.51 -8.60
CA LEU A 21 7.57 5.46 -8.24
C LEU A 21 7.41 5.70 -6.73
N THR A 22 6.97 6.90 -6.36
CA THR A 22 6.72 7.27 -4.96
C THR A 22 5.24 7.19 -4.62
N THR A 23 4.93 6.60 -3.47
CA THR A 23 3.58 6.40 -2.97
C THR A 23 3.49 6.75 -1.49
N PHE A 24 2.37 7.32 -1.06
CA PHE A 24 2.10 7.57 0.35
C PHE A 24 0.61 7.40 0.64
N GLY A 25 0.27 7.12 1.90
CA GLY A 25 -1.10 6.83 2.23
C GLY A 25 -1.41 6.75 3.71
N ALA A 26 -2.69 6.53 3.96
CA ALA A 26 -3.25 6.31 5.28
C ALA A 26 -4.00 4.99 5.32
N GLY A 27 -3.80 4.26 6.42
CA GLY A 27 -4.42 2.97 6.68
C GLY A 27 -5.19 2.95 8.00
N LEU A 28 -6.29 2.20 8.00
CA LEU A 28 -7.03 1.78 9.17
C LEU A 28 -6.96 0.26 9.27
N ARG A 29 -6.52 -0.23 10.44
CA ARG A 29 -6.53 -1.65 10.77
C ARG A 29 -7.30 -1.85 12.06
N TYR A 30 -8.30 -2.72 12.01
CA TYR A 30 -9.12 -3.03 13.18
C TYR A 30 -9.31 -4.54 13.33
N ARG A 31 -9.30 -5.03 14.57
CA ARG A 31 -9.48 -6.45 14.89
C ARG A 31 -10.76 -6.64 15.69
N LEU A 32 -11.77 -7.26 15.09
CA LEU A 32 -13.01 -7.62 15.77
C LEU A 32 -12.88 -9.00 16.41
N LYS A 33 -13.23 -9.08 17.70
CA LYS A 33 -13.37 -10.34 18.45
C LYS A 33 -12.16 -11.28 18.35
N GLY A 34 -10.98 -10.74 18.05
CA GLY A 34 -9.74 -11.51 17.86
C GLY A 34 -9.71 -12.43 16.63
N ARG A 35 -10.79 -12.52 15.85
CA ARG A 35 -10.95 -13.50 14.75
C ARG A 35 -11.10 -12.83 13.39
N ILE A 36 -11.61 -11.60 13.36
CA ILE A 36 -11.83 -10.85 12.14
C ILE A 36 -10.85 -9.69 12.10
N THR A 37 -10.06 -9.60 11.03
CA THR A 37 -9.18 -8.46 10.76
C THR A 37 -9.73 -7.67 9.58
N LEU A 38 -10.01 -6.40 9.83
CA LEU A 38 -10.40 -5.42 8.82
C LEU A 38 -9.21 -4.53 8.49
N ARG A 39 -8.98 -4.29 7.20
CA ARG A 39 -7.95 -3.41 6.69
C ARG A 39 -8.53 -2.53 5.59
N ALA A 40 -8.36 -1.23 5.72
CA ALA A 40 -8.67 -0.25 4.69
C ALA A 40 -7.46 0.67 4.53
N ASP A 41 -6.93 0.79 3.32
CA ASP A 41 -5.82 1.69 2.99
C ASP A 41 -6.22 2.57 1.81
N LEU A 42 -5.92 3.86 1.93
CA LEU A 42 -6.01 4.84 0.85
C LEU A 42 -4.60 5.30 0.52
N GLY A 43 -4.15 4.99 -0.69
CA GLY A 43 -2.84 5.35 -1.22
C GLY A 43 -2.95 6.39 -2.33
N PHE A 44 -1.95 7.25 -2.39
CA PHE A 44 -1.75 8.27 -3.40
C PHE A 44 -0.35 8.09 -4.01
N SER A 45 -0.29 8.15 -5.33
CA SER A 45 0.91 8.15 -6.15
C SER A 45 0.87 9.41 -7.04
N GLU A 46 1.92 9.70 -7.79
CA GLU A 46 1.97 10.89 -8.65
C GLU A 46 0.77 10.98 -9.62
N ASP A 47 0.33 9.85 -10.18
CA ASP A 47 -0.75 9.82 -11.18
C ASP A 47 -1.99 9.01 -10.76
N GLU A 48 -1.99 8.40 -9.58
CA GLU A 48 -3.04 7.45 -9.18
C GLU A 48 -3.47 7.60 -7.72
N THR A 49 -4.75 7.34 -7.46
CA THR A 49 -5.28 7.12 -6.11
C THR A 49 -5.85 5.71 -6.03
N LEU A 50 -5.41 4.93 -5.04
CA LEU A 50 -5.81 3.53 -4.86
C LEU A 50 -6.49 3.33 -3.50
N LEU A 51 -7.69 2.76 -3.55
CA LEU A 51 -8.42 2.30 -2.36
C LEU A 51 -8.29 0.79 -2.25
N TYR A 52 -7.65 0.31 -1.19
CA TYR A 52 -7.53 -1.10 -0.86
C TYR A 52 -8.38 -1.44 0.36
N PHE A 53 -9.26 -2.43 0.24
CA PHE A 53 -10.07 -2.94 1.35
C PHE A 53 -9.93 -4.45 1.45
N ASN A 54 -9.71 -4.94 2.66
CA ASN A 54 -9.55 -6.37 2.94
C ASN A 54 -10.22 -6.77 4.26
N VAL A 55 -10.84 -7.94 4.24
CA VAL A 55 -11.43 -8.61 5.40
C VAL A 55 -10.86 -10.02 5.46
N ASN A 56 -10.36 -10.39 6.63
CA ASN A 56 -9.87 -11.74 6.89
C ASN A 56 -10.52 -12.29 8.16
N GLU A 57 -10.95 -13.55 8.11
CA GLU A 57 -11.44 -14.29 9.26
C GLU A 57 -10.54 -15.51 9.49
N VAL A 58 -10.10 -15.70 10.74
CA VAL A 58 -9.32 -16.86 11.16
C VAL A 58 -10.23 -17.75 12.00
N PHE A 59 -10.47 -18.96 11.51
CA PHE A 59 -11.36 -19.97 12.11
C PHE A 59 -10.62 -20.89 13.07
#